data_AF-X0W3X0-F1
#
_entry.id   AF-X0W3X0-F1
#
_cell.length_a   1.000
_cell.length_b   1.000
_cell.length_c   1.000
_cell.angle_alpha   90.00
_cell.angle_beta   90.00
_cell.angle_gamma   90.00
#
_symmetry.space_group_name_H-M   'P 1'
#
loop_
_entity.id
_entity.type
_entity.pdbx_description
1 polymer ?
#
loop_
_entity_poly.entity_id
_entity_poly.type
_entity_poly.pdbx_seq_one_letter_code
_entity_poly.pdbx_strand_id
1 'polypeptide(L)'
;ELLLEIEDSEYRLDLENYEAVRLQKLSEMLLEKRFGSSEEAVLEADRQSIDMAQMEYEKAIELFKKGLISQNDFEKASQKMELVLIESGGKKDEIMSAAKGLTQAEINVKKSRLIIEKTKIRAPFSGIITDVRVSPQENVSSGTVLFTLVNIDQIQVHAKVLESEIGKMKIGREADLKFSAYPGKVMQGKIMAISPVINPEDKTCKVFITVNNPDEIIKPGMHAEVEIAAEIYKDRLLVPQDAVLTRDNRKLIFAIEEGIA
;
A
#
# COMPACT_ATOMS: atom_id res chain seq x y z
N GLU A 1 0.78 -5.57 18.57
CA GLU A 1 1.17 -6.62 19.55
C GLU A 1 2.01 -7.69 18.86
N LEU A 2 2.91 -8.40 19.56
CA LEU A 2 3.65 -9.54 19.00
C LEU A 2 2.76 -10.78 19.11
N LEU A 3 2.52 -11.47 17.99
CA LEU A 3 1.62 -12.62 17.92
C LEU A 3 2.39 -13.95 17.89
N LEU A 4 3.45 -14.00 17.09
CA LEU A 4 4.26 -15.20 16.91
C LEU A 4 5.70 -14.79 16.61
N GLU A 5 6.64 -15.60 17.09
CA GLU A 5 8.06 -15.47 16.82
C GLU A 5 8.57 -16.77 16.23
N ILE A 6 9.20 -16.68 15.06
CA ILE A 6 9.92 -17.77 14.41
C ILE A 6 11.36 -17.74 14.93
N GLU A 7 11.96 -18.91 15.12
CA GLU A 7 13.37 -19.03 15.49
C GLU A 7 14.26 -18.24 14.50
N ASP A 8 15.09 -17.34 15.03
CA ASP A 8 15.86 -16.38 14.22
C ASP A 8 17.37 -16.56 14.28
N SER A 9 17.85 -17.63 14.94
CA SER A 9 19.27 -17.92 15.18
C SER A 9 20.10 -17.91 13.89
N GLU A 10 19.64 -18.60 12.84
CA GLU A 10 20.33 -18.68 11.55
C GLU A 10 20.37 -17.31 10.84
N TYR A 11 19.25 -16.58 10.86
CA TYR A 11 19.17 -15.24 10.25
C TYR A 11 20.06 -14.21 10.96
N ARG A 12 20.23 -14.33 12.28
CA ARG A 12 21.17 -13.49 13.04
C ARG A 12 22.61 -13.78 12.67
N LEU A 13 22.98 -15.05 12.51
CA LEU A 13 24.31 -15.43 12.03
C LEU A 13 24.57 -14.88 10.63
N ASP A 14 23.59 -14.93 9.73
CA ASP A 14 23.68 -14.32 8.39
C ASP A 14 23.85 -12.80 8.46
N LEU A 15 23.16 -12.12 9.37
CA LEU A 15 23.34 -10.68 9.60
C LEU A 15 24.78 -10.37 10.03
N GLU A 16 25.33 -11.12 11.00
CA GLU A 16 26.72 -10.95 11.43
C GLU A 16 27.71 -11.13 10.27
N ASN A 17 27.51 -12.15 9.43
CA ASN A 17 28.31 -12.39 8.24
C ASN A 17 28.25 -11.21 7.26
N TYR A 18 27.05 -10.67 6.97
CA TYR A 18 26.92 -9.51 6.09
C TYR A 18 27.51 -8.22 6.68
N GLU A 19 27.42 -8.04 8.00
CA GLU A 19 28.05 -6.91 8.69
C GLU A 19 29.57 -7.00 8.63
N ALA A 20 30.15 -8.20 8.76
CA ALA A 20 31.58 -8.44 8.57
C ALA A 20 32.03 -8.09 7.14
N VAL A 21 31.29 -8.50 6.10
CA VAL A 21 31.59 -8.15 4.71
C VAL A 21 31.49 -6.64 4.48
N ARG A 22 30.47 -5.98 5.04
CA ARG A 22 30.34 -4.52 4.97
C ARG A 22 31.53 -3.80 5.61
N LEU A 23 31.96 -4.25 6.79
CA LEU A 23 33.12 -3.71 7.50
C LEU A 23 34.41 -3.89 6.68
N GLN A 24 34.58 -5.05 6.04
CA GLN A 24 35.71 -5.29 5.14
C GLN A 24 35.69 -4.30 3.96
N LYS A 25 34.55 -4.12 3.28
CA LYS A 25 34.41 -3.18 2.16
C LYS A 25 34.62 -1.73 2.56
N LEU A 26 34.16 -1.34 3.75
CA LEU A 26 34.42 -0.02 4.29
C LEU A 26 35.91 0.17 4.60
N SER A 27 36.58 -0.84 5.16
CA SER A 27 38.02 -0.80 5.41
C SER A 27 38.82 -0.68 4.12
N GLU A 28 38.49 -1.46 3.09
CA GLU A 28 39.10 -1.37 1.75
C GLU A 28 39.00 0.06 1.21
N MET A 29 37.79 0.64 1.21
CA MET A 29 37.55 2.02 0.75
C MET A 29 38.33 3.07 1.57
N LEU A 30 38.42 2.91 2.89
CA LEU A 30 39.14 3.84 3.76
C LEU A 30 40.67 3.73 3.57
N LEU A 31 41.19 2.53 3.36
CA LEU A 31 42.60 2.29 3.07
C LEU A 31 42.97 2.90 1.71
N GLU A 32 42.15 2.71 0.67
CA GLU A 32 42.34 3.39 -0.62
C GLU A 32 42.36 4.92 -0.48
N LYS A 33 41.42 5.49 0.28
CA LYS A 33 41.37 6.93 0.54
C LYS A 33 42.58 7.43 1.32
N ARG A 34 43.15 6.61 2.22
CA ARG A 34 44.28 6.98 3.10
C ARG A 34 45.66 6.75 2.46
N PHE A 35 45.82 5.69 1.68
CA PHE A 35 47.10 5.25 1.10
C PHE A 35 47.24 5.54 -0.40
N GLY A 36 46.28 6.26 -1.00
CA GLY A 36 46.35 6.77 -2.38
C GLY A 36 47.44 7.82 -2.63
N SER A 37 48.51 7.85 -1.84
CA SER A 37 49.70 8.71 -1.89
C SER A 37 50.74 8.28 -2.94
N SER A 38 50.37 7.48 -3.93
CA SER A 38 51.11 7.25 -5.18
C SER A 38 50.88 8.39 -6.20
N GLU A 39 50.46 9.56 -5.71
CA GLU A 39 49.86 10.64 -6.48
C GLU A 39 50.85 11.38 -7.39
N GLU A 40 52.12 11.55 -7.03
CA GLU A 40 53.03 12.38 -7.83
C GLU A 40 53.32 11.77 -9.20
N ALA A 41 53.60 10.47 -9.28
CA ALA A 41 53.94 9.80 -10.55
C ALA A 41 52.73 9.61 -11.48
N VAL A 42 51.53 9.38 -10.91
CA VAL A 42 50.29 9.21 -11.68
C VAL A 42 49.74 10.57 -12.10
N LEU A 43 49.79 11.60 -11.24
CA LEU A 43 49.41 12.97 -11.60
C LEU A 43 50.38 13.59 -12.61
N GLU A 44 51.69 13.27 -12.57
CA GLU A 44 52.61 13.70 -13.63
C GLU A 44 52.29 13.04 -14.97
N ALA A 45 52.01 11.73 -14.99
CA ALA A 45 51.64 11.02 -16.21
C ALA A 45 50.28 11.49 -16.76
N ASP A 46 49.30 11.75 -15.89
CA ASP A 46 47.98 12.27 -16.26
C ASP A 46 48.05 13.73 -16.72
N ARG A 47 48.85 14.59 -16.05
CA ARG A 47 49.10 15.95 -16.52
C ARG A 47 49.80 15.95 -17.86
N GLN A 48 50.79 15.08 -18.04
CA GLN A 48 51.52 14.98 -19.29
C GLN A 48 50.60 14.50 -20.43
N SER A 49 49.69 13.56 -20.18
CA SER A 49 48.74 13.09 -21.19
C SER A 49 47.67 14.14 -21.52
N ILE A 50 47.16 14.87 -20.52
CA ILE A 50 46.25 16.02 -20.72
C ILE A 50 46.95 17.13 -21.51
N ASP A 51 48.16 17.52 -21.14
CA ASP A 51 48.91 18.58 -21.81
C ASP A 51 49.19 18.22 -23.28
N MET A 52 49.55 16.96 -23.56
CA MET A 52 49.75 16.46 -24.92
C MET A 52 48.45 16.49 -25.73
N ALA A 53 47.34 16.02 -25.16
CA ALA A 53 46.03 16.01 -25.83
C ALA A 53 45.51 17.43 -26.08
N GLN A 54 45.75 18.35 -25.14
CA GLN A 54 45.41 19.76 -25.28
C GLN A 54 46.20 20.41 -26.40
N MET A 55 47.52 20.19 -26.44
CA MET A 55 48.37 20.72 -27.51
C MET A 55 47.97 20.18 -28.89
N GLU A 56 47.60 18.90 -28.99
CA GLU A 56 47.10 18.31 -30.24
C GLU A 56 45.78 18.94 -30.69
N TYR A 57 44.85 19.17 -29.77
CA TYR A 57 43.58 19.81 -30.06
C TYR A 57 43.75 21.28 -30.49
N GLU A 58 44.63 22.03 -29.82
CA GLU A 58 44.89 23.44 -30.12
C GLU A 58 45.54 23.61 -31.50
N LYS A 59 46.49 22.73 -31.84
CA LYS A 59 47.05 22.63 -33.19
C LYS A 59 45.99 22.29 -34.23
N ALA A 60 45.05 21.39 -33.92
CA ALA A 60 43.96 21.05 -34.81
C ALA A 60 43.02 22.25 -35.05
N ILE A 61 42.74 23.07 -34.03
CA ILE A 61 41.98 24.33 -34.19
C ILE A 61 42.69 25.27 -35.17
N GLU A 62 44.00 25.47 -35.00
CA GLU A 62 44.76 26.36 -35.89
C GLU A 62 44.80 25.88 -37.34
N LEU A 63 45.04 24.58 -37.54
CA LEU A 63 45.10 23.98 -38.86
C LEU A 63 43.73 23.99 -39.54
N PHE A 64 42.65 23.77 -38.79
CA PHE A 64 41.29 23.85 -39.30
C PHE A 64 40.92 25.28 -39.72
N LYS A 65 41.27 26.29 -38.91
CA LYS A 65 41.09 27.71 -39.26
C LYS A 65 41.88 28.13 -40.51
N LYS A 66 43.05 27.52 -40.73
CA LYS A 66 43.87 27.71 -41.94
C LYS A 66 43.38 26.89 -43.14
N GLY A 67 42.33 26.08 -42.99
CA GLY A 67 41.78 25.22 -44.05
C GLY A 67 42.66 24.02 -44.42
N LEU A 68 43.62 23.65 -43.55
CA LEU A 68 44.63 22.62 -43.81
C LEU A 68 44.21 21.21 -43.38
N ILE A 69 43.14 21.07 -42.60
CA ILE A 69 42.58 19.76 -42.18
C ILE A 69 41.07 19.73 -42.41
N SER A 70 40.52 18.51 -42.53
CA SER A 70 39.09 18.29 -42.70
C SER A 70 38.31 18.46 -41.38
N GLN A 71 37.00 18.69 -41.46
CA GLN A 71 36.13 18.76 -40.28
C GLN A 71 36.15 17.46 -39.46
N ASN A 72 36.25 16.31 -40.14
CA ASN A 72 36.32 15.00 -39.49
C ASN A 72 37.63 14.83 -38.69
N ASP A 73 38.75 15.33 -39.21
CA ASP A 73 40.03 15.25 -38.50
C ASP A 73 40.09 16.20 -37.29
N PHE A 74 39.42 17.34 -37.38
CA PHE A 74 39.22 18.24 -36.25
C PHE A 74 38.33 17.60 -35.15
N GLU A 75 37.21 16.99 -35.53
CA GLU A 75 36.32 16.30 -34.59
C GLU A 75 37.01 15.14 -33.85
N LYS A 76 37.87 14.37 -34.55
CA LYS A 76 38.69 13.31 -33.91
C LYS A 76 39.63 13.85 -32.85
N ALA A 77 40.28 15.00 -33.09
CA ALA A 77 41.16 15.63 -32.12
C ALA A 77 40.37 16.13 -30.89
N SER A 78 39.15 16.65 -31.10
CA SER A 78 38.24 17.06 -30.03
C SER A 78 37.81 15.88 -29.15
N GLN A 79 37.40 14.77 -29.78
CA GLN A 79 36.98 13.55 -29.08
C GLN A 79 38.12 12.91 -28.30
N LYS A 80 39.34 12.92 -28.86
CA LYS A 80 40.54 12.41 -28.18
C LYS A 80 40.86 13.22 -26.91
N MET A 81 40.73 14.55 -26.96
CA MET A 81 40.91 15.41 -25.79
C MET A 81 39.85 15.12 -24.72
N GLU A 82 38.59 14.99 -25.11
CA GLU A 82 37.50 14.66 -24.18
C GLU A 82 37.70 13.28 -23.53
N LEU A 83 38.18 12.29 -24.29
CA LEU A 83 38.47 10.96 -23.80
C LEU A 83 39.63 10.95 -22.79
N VAL A 84 40.72 11.69 -23.06
CA VAL A 84 41.86 11.83 -22.13
C VAL A 84 41.46 12.56 -20.85
N LEU A 85 40.57 13.55 -20.92
CA LEU A 85 40.00 14.21 -19.73
C LEU A 85 39.11 13.29 -18.89
N ILE A 86 38.45 12.30 -19.52
CA ILE A 86 37.67 11.28 -18.83
C ILE A 86 38.59 10.22 -18.19
N GLU A 87 39.63 9.79 -18.89
CA GLU A 87 40.59 8.75 -18.46
C GLU A 87 41.56 9.23 -17.36
N SER A 88 42.03 10.48 -17.42
CA SER A 88 42.83 11.13 -16.36
C SER A 88 42.09 11.30 -15.02
N GLY A 89 40.82 10.91 -14.97
CA GLY A 89 40.05 10.68 -13.75
C GLY A 89 40.14 9.25 -13.21
N GLY A 90 41.19 8.48 -13.50
CA GLY A 90 41.30 7.02 -13.33
C GLY A 90 40.90 6.40 -11.98
N LYS A 91 40.89 7.16 -10.89
CA LYS A 91 40.33 6.73 -9.59
C LYS A 91 38.80 6.69 -9.55
N LYS A 92 38.09 7.23 -10.56
CA LYS A 92 36.63 7.32 -10.55
C LYS A 92 35.99 5.95 -10.74
N ASP A 93 36.52 5.08 -11.61
CA ASP A 93 35.98 3.74 -11.81
C ASP A 93 36.31 2.78 -10.66
N GLU A 94 37.48 2.91 -10.04
CA GLU A 94 37.84 2.17 -8.83
C GLU A 94 37.03 2.63 -7.61
N ILE A 95 36.96 3.94 -7.34
CA ILE A 95 36.12 4.50 -6.27
C ILE A 95 34.64 4.18 -6.52
N MET A 96 34.18 4.23 -7.77
CA MET A 96 32.81 3.87 -8.12
C MET A 96 32.57 2.36 -7.97
N SER A 97 33.54 1.50 -8.25
CA SER A 97 33.45 0.05 -8.04
C SER A 97 33.49 -0.32 -6.55
N ALA A 98 34.37 0.32 -5.78
CA ALA A 98 34.42 0.20 -4.32
C ALA A 98 33.13 0.73 -3.67
N ALA A 99 32.62 1.88 -4.12
CA ALA A 99 31.34 2.42 -3.68
C ALA A 99 30.16 1.52 -4.06
N LYS A 100 30.16 0.92 -5.26
CA LYS A 100 29.17 -0.09 -5.67
C LYS A 100 29.24 -1.34 -4.77
N GLY A 101 30.44 -1.83 -4.46
CA GLY A 101 30.66 -2.97 -3.56
C GLY A 101 30.16 -2.69 -2.14
N LEU A 102 30.48 -1.53 -1.58
CA LEU A 102 29.97 -1.09 -0.28
C LEU A 102 28.45 -0.93 -0.29
N THR A 103 27.89 -0.30 -1.32
CA THR A 103 26.43 -0.14 -1.49
C THR A 103 25.74 -1.51 -1.50
N GLN A 104 26.30 -2.50 -2.21
CA GLN A 104 25.74 -3.84 -2.25
C GLN A 104 25.80 -4.54 -0.89
N ALA A 105 26.92 -4.39 -0.16
CA ALA A 105 27.06 -4.92 1.20
C ALA A 105 26.04 -4.28 2.17
N GLU A 106 25.80 -2.98 2.07
CA GLU A 106 24.78 -2.27 2.87
C GLU A 106 23.37 -2.74 2.54
N ILE A 107 23.06 -2.96 1.26
CA ILE A 107 21.78 -3.55 0.84
C ILE A 107 21.61 -4.94 1.45
N ASN A 108 22.64 -5.77 1.48
CA ASN A 108 22.57 -7.12 2.04
C ASN A 108 22.34 -7.10 3.55
N VAL A 109 23.05 -6.24 4.29
CA VAL A 109 22.79 -6.01 5.73
C VAL A 109 21.34 -5.57 5.96
N LYS A 110 20.85 -4.61 5.17
CA LYS A 110 19.46 -4.15 5.26
C LYS A 110 18.45 -5.25 4.96
N LYS A 111 18.70 -6.08 3.93
CA LYS A 111 17.87 -7.24 3.59
C LYS A 111 17.83 -8.26 4.73
N SER A 112 18.99 -8.60 5.30
CA SER A 112 19.07 -9.56 6.41
C SER A 112 18.33 -9.05 7.65
N ARG A 113 18.49 -7.76 7.99
CA ARG A 113 17.72 -7.14 9.08
C ARG A 113 16.21 -7.21 8.86
N LEU A 114 15.74 -6.96 7.64
CA LEU A 114 14.32 -7.09 7.29
C LEU A 114 13.83 -8.54 7.39
N ILE A 115 14.68 -9.53 7.12
CA ILE A 115 14.31 -10.95 7.29
C ILE A 115 14.14 -11.27 8.78
N ILE A 116 15.04 -10.81 9.64
CA ILE A 116 14.90 -10.95 11.11
C ILE A 116 13.65 -10.22 11.61
N GLU A 117 13.34 -9.04 11.10
CA GLU A 117 12.10 -8.36 11.48
C GLU A 117 10.85 -9.16 11.07
N LYS A 118 10.91 -9.87 9.94
CA LYS A 118 9.82 -10.73 9.46
C LYS A 118 9.65 -12.03 10.24
N THR A 119 10.63 -12.46 11.05
CA THR A 119 10.43 -13.61 11.97
C THR A 119 9.48 -13.25 13.10
N LYS A 120 9.31 -11.95 13.39
CA LYS A 120 8.40 -11.43 14.41
C LYS A 120 7.09 -11.00 13.79
N ILE A 121 6.11 -11.88 13.85
CA ILE A 121 4.78 -11.62 13.30
C ILE A 121 3.99 -10.79 14.28
N ARG A 122 3.63 -9.57 13.86
CA ARG A 122 2.89 -8.60 14.67
C ARG A 122 1.51 -8.36 14.10
N ALA A 123 0.55 -8.08 14.97
CA ALA A 123 -0.79 -7.69 14.57
C ALA A 123 -0.75 -6.32 13.85
N PRO A 124 -1.23 -6.21 12.60
CA PRO A 124 -1.29 -4.94 11.87
C PRO A 124 -2.38 -4.00 12.41
N PHE A 125 -3.37 -4.52 13.13
CA PHE A 125 -4.46 -3.79 13.78
C PHE A 125 -4.96 -4.56 15.01
N SER A 126 -5.74 -3.91 15.86
CA SER A 126 -6.40 -4.56 17.00
C SER A 126 -7.58 -5.41 16.54
N GLY A 127 -7.66 -6.65 17.01
CA GLY A 127 -8.72 -7.57 16.65
C GLY A 127 -8.58 -8.90 17.37
N ILE A 128 -9.41 -9.85 16.97
CA ILE A 128 -9.52 -11.18 17.56
C ILE A 128 -8.87 -12.19 16.62
N ILE A 129 -8.05 -13.07 17.18
CA ILE A 129 -7.42 -14.17 16.44
C ILE A 129 -8.43 -15.32 16.33
N THR A 130 -8.64 -15.80 15.12
CA THR A 130 -9.49 -16.95 14.79
C THR A 130 -8.70 -17.96 13.95
N ASP A 131 -9.17 -19.21 13.93
CA ASP A 131 -8.61 -20.28 13.09
C ASP A 131 -7.08 -20.43 13.24
N VAL A 132 -6.62 -20.69 14.46
CA VAL A 132 -5.20 -20.94 14.74
C VAL A 132 -4.83 -22.33 14.22
N ARG A 133 -3.96 -22.37 13.22
CA ARG A 133 -3.58 -23.60 12.49
C ARG A 133 -2.19 -24.12 12.82
N VAL A 134 -1.50 -23.49 13.77
CA VAL A 134 -0.12 -23.82 14.13
C VAL A 134 0.03 -24.01 15.61
N SER A 135 0.92 -24.92 15.98
CA SER A 135 1.32 -25.17 17.36
C SER A 135 2.70 -24.60 17.66
N PRO A 136 3.02 -24.30 18.93
CA PRO A 136 4.39 -23.99 19.32
C PRO A 136 5.35 -25.09 18.89
N GLN A 137 6.55 -24.70 18.41
CA GLN A 137 7.61 -25.61 17.93
C GLN A 137 7.29 -26.37 16.63
N GLU A 138 6.19 -26.05 15.97
CA GLU A 138 5.88 -26.60 14.66
C GLU A 138 6.74 -25.93 13.57
N ASN A 139 7.27 -26.74 12.65
CA ASN A 139 7.99 -26.23 11.49
C ASN A 139 6.99 -25.70 10.45
N VAL A 140 7.09 -24.42 10.13
CA VAL A 140 6.23 -23.74 9.15
C VAL A 140 7.04 -23.35 7.92
N SER A 141 6.43 -23.47 6.74
CA SER A 141 7.03 -23.02 5.48
C SER A 141 6.48 -21.66 5.07
N SER A 142 7.20 -20.98 4.18
CA SER A 142 6.69 -19.75 3.57
C SER A 142 5.38 -20.03 2.83
N GLY A 143 4.36 -19.20 3.09
CA GLY A 143 3.02 -19.36 2.53
C GLY A 143 2.06 -20.18 3.40
N THR A 144 2.54 -20.82 4.48
CA THR A 144 1.64 -21.47 5.45
C THR A 144 0.81 -20.41 6.18
N VAL A 145 -0.52 -20.61 6.19
CA VAL A 145 -1.44 -19.76 6.95
C VAL A 145 -1.36 -20.15 8.42
N LEU A 146 -0.96 -19.20 9.28
CA LEU A 146 -0.77 -19.45 10.71
C LEU A 146 -2.07 -19.26 11.51
N PHE A 147 -2.74 -18.13 11.28
CA PHE A 147 -3.98 -17.75 11.94
C PHE A 147 -4.66 -16.64 11.14
N THR A 148 -5.93 -16.39 11.44
CA THR A 148 -6.71 -15.28 10.87
C THR A 148 -6.92 -14.22 11.94
N LEU A 149 -6.67 -12.94 11.61
CA LEU A 149 -6.97 -11.81 12.50
C LEU A 149 -8.19 -11.06 11.98
N VAL A 150 -9.21 -10.91 12.82
CA VAL A 150 -10.49 -10.28 12.45
C VAL A 150 -10.79 -9.13 13.40
N ASN A 151 -11.09 -7.95 12.87
CA ASN A 151 -11.69 -6.87 13.66
C ASN A 151 -13.22 -6.98 13.54
N ILE A 152 -13.91 -7.06 14.68
CA ILE A 152 -15.38 -7.16 14.74
C ILE A 152 -16.02 -5.98 15.46
N ASP A 153 -15.27 -4.91 15.73
CA ASP A 153 -15.75 -3.70 16.40
C ASP A 153 -16.83 -3.01 15.56
N GLN A 154 -16.74 -3.16 14.24
CA GLN A 154 -17.70 -2.67 13.28
C GLN A 154 -18.01 -3.74 12.26
N ILE A 155 -19.29 -4.09 12.15
CA ILE A 155 -19.77 -5.14 11.25
C ILE A 155 -20.46 -4.51 10.05
N GLN A 156 -20.15 -5.04 8.87
CA GLN A 156 -20.85 -4.71 7.64
C GLN A 156 -21.90 -5.79 7.35
N VAL A 157 -23.17 -5.40 7.35
CA VAL A 157 -24.28 -6.24 6.96
C VAL A 157 -24.60 -6.02 5.49
N HIS A 158 -24.74 -7.12 4.75
CA HIS A 158 -25.06 -7.10 3.32
C HIS A 158 -26.54 -7.42 3.16
N ALA A 159 -27.35 -6.38 3.00
CA ALA A 159 -28.78 -6.53 2.73
C ALA A 159 -29.02 -6.68 1.23
N LYS A 160 -29.87 -7.63 0.84
CA LYS A 160 -30.35 -7.76 -0.54
C LYS A 160 -31.67 -6.99 -0.67
N VAL A 161 -31.68 -5.97 -1.52
CA VAL A 161 -32.85 -5.13 -1.79
C VAL A 161 -33.31 -5.37 -3.23
N LEU A 162 -34.61 -5.47 -3.46
CA LEU A 162 -35.15 -5.65 -4.81
C LEU A 162 -34.79 -4.46 -5.72
N GLU A 163 -34.54 -4.73 -7.00
CA GLU A 163 -34.27 -3.70 -8.01
C GLU A 163 -35.36 -2.63 -8.05
N SER A 164 -36.63 -2.99 -7.86
CA SER A 164 -37.76 -2.06 -7.85
C SER A 164 -37.74 -1.06 -6.69
N GLU A 165 -37.04 -1.36 -5.61
CA GLU A 165 -37.01 -0.56 -4.38
C GLU A 165 -35.71 0.22 -4.20
N ILE A 166 -34.69 -0.08 -5.01
CA ILE A 166 -33.36 0.53 -4.87
C ILE A 166 -33.39 2.04 -5.03
N GLY A 167 -34.30 2.59 -5.85
CA GLY A 167 -34.46 4.02 -6.05
C GLY A 167 -34.89 4.79 -4.79
N LYS A 168 -35.44 4.09 -3.79
CA LYS A 168 -35.78 4.66 -2.48
C LYS A 168 -34.61 4.60 -1.50
N MET A 169 -33.58 3.81 -1.76
CA MET A 169 -32.43 3.68 -0.87
C MET A 169 -31.45 4.84 -1.06
N LYS A 170 -30.96 5.41 0.04
CA LYS A 170 -29.97 6.50 -0.01
C LYS A 170 -28.85 6.22 0.99
N ILE A 171 -27.63 6.55 0.59
CA ILE A 171 -26.47 6.50 1.49
C ILE A 171 -26.73 7.42 2.68
N GLY A 172 -26.39 6.91 3.87
CA GLY A 172 -26.55 7.61 5.12
C GLY A 172 -27.91 7.45 5.80
N ARG A 173 -28.84 6.67 5.24
CA ARG A 173 -30.09 6.35 5.94
C ARG A 173 -29.85 5.36 7.08
N GLU A 174 -30.65 5.52 8.13
CA GLU A 174 -30.71 4.57 9.24
C GLU A 174 -31.43 3.31 8.81
N ALA A 175 -30.98 2.19 9.37
CA ALA A 175 -31.56 0.87 9.21
C ALA A 175 -31.61 0.20 10.58
N ASP A 176 -32.73 -0.46 10.87
CA ASP A 176 -32.92 -1.26 12.06
C ASP A 176 -32.59 -2.71 11.74
N LEU A 177 -31.69 -3.31 12.52
CA LEU A 177 -31.24 -4.68 12.33
C LEU A 177 -31.66 -5.55 13.50
N LYS A 178 -32.25 -6.70 13.17
CA LYS A 178 -32.63 -7.74 14.13
C LYS A 178 -31.87 -9.01 13.79
N PHE A 179 -31.15 -9.56 14.76
CA PHE A 179 -30.40 -10.79 14.57
C PHE A 179 -31.15 -11.95 15.23
N SER A 180 -31.25 -13.10 14.54
CA SER A 180 -31.96 -14.27 15.09
C SER A 180 -31.37 -14.77 16.41
N ALA A 181 -30.07 -14.53 16.63
CA ALA A 181 -29.38 -14.89 17.89
C ALA A 181 -29.80 -14.02 19.09
N TYR A 182 -30.39 -12.84 18.85
CA TYR A 182 -30.73 -11.85 19.88
C TYR A 182 -32.18 -11.36 19.69
N PRO A 183 -33.19 -12.21 19.93
CA PRO A 183 -34.59 -11.84 19.75
C PRO A 183 -34.96 -10.65 20.65
N GLY A 184 -35.66 -9.67 20.08
CA GLY A 184 -36.12 -8.46 20.78
C GLY A 184 -35.10 -7.33 20.89
N LYS A 185 -33.83 -7.54 20.51
CA LYS A 185 -32.83 -6.46 20.45
C LYS A 185 -32.74 -5.90 19.03
N VAL A 186 -33.03 -4.61 18.89
CA VAL A 186 -32.85 -3.87 17.63
C VAL A 186 -31.51 -3.14 17.70
N MET A 187 -30.69 -3.34 16.67
CA MET A 187 -29.41 -2.65 16.49
C MET A 187 -29.55 -1.62 15.39
N GLN A 188 -29.07 -0.41 15.64
CA GLN A 188 -29.10 0.65 14.63
C GLN A 188 -27.85 0.59 13.77
N GLY A 189 -28.06 0.60 12.47
CA GLY A 189 -27.02 0.70 11.45
C GLY A 189 -27.28 1.85 10.49
N LYS A 190 -26.31 2.10 9.62
CA LYS A 190 -26.41 3.14 8.60
C LYS A 190 -25.97 2.61 7.24
N ILE A 191 -26.72 2.93 6.18
CA ILE A 191 -26.31 2.61 4.82
C ILE A 191 -25.02 3.34 4.51
N MET A 192 -23.95 2.59 4.30
CA MET A 192 -22.64 3.12 3.94
C MET A 192 -22.47 3.20 2.43
N ALA A 193 -22.94 2.17 1.72
CA ALA A 193 -22.81 2.08 0.27
C ALA A 193 -23.93 1.25 -0.34
N ILE A 194 -24.20 1.49 -1.62
CA ILE A 194 -25.12 0.71 -2.44
C ILE A 194 -24.31 0.18 -3.61
N SER A 195 -24.43 -1.11 -3.91
CA SER A 195 -23.71 -1.72 -5.02
C SER A 195 -24.19 -1.14 -6.35
N PRO A 196 -23.29 -0.77 -7.28
CA PRO A 196 -23.69 -0.29 -8.61
C PRO A 196 -24.14 -1.43 -9.53
N VAL A 197 -24.08 -2.69 -9.10
CA VAL A 197 -24.39 -3.88 -9.89
C VAL A 197 -25.62 -4.58 -9.30
N ILE A 198 -26.55 -4.95 -10.18
CA ILE A 198 -27.73 -5.76 -9.84
C ILE A 198 -27.39 -7.22 -10.15
N ASN A 199 -27.74 -8.12 -9.23
CA ASN A 199 -27.66 -9.55 -9.46
C ASN A 199 -28.85 -9.98 -10.35
N PRO A 200 -28.61 -10.48 -11.57
CA PRO A 200 -29.70 -10.85 -12.49
C PRO A 200 -30.46 -12.11 -12.05
N GLU A 201 -29.87 -12.96 -11.20
CA GLU A 201 -30.50 -14.22 -10.77
C GLU A 201 -31.70 -13.99 -9.85
N ASP A 202 -31.54 -13.12 -8.85
CA ASP A 202 -32.57 -12.80 -7.86
C ASP A 202 -33.14 -11.38 -8.02
N LYS A 203 -32.70 -10.63 -9.03
CA LYS A 203 -33.07 -9.22 -9.28
C LYS A 203 -32.88 -8.34 -8.04
N THR A 204 -31.82 -8.61 -7.27
CA THR A 204 -31.48 -7.83 -6.08
C THR A 204 -30.22 -7.01 -6.25
N CYS A 205 -30.16 -5.88 -5.55
CA CYS A 205 -28.98 -5.06 -5.37
C CYS A 205 -28.49 -5.19 -3.92
N LYS A 206 -27.16 -5.29 -3.75
CA LYS A 206 -26.55 -5.35 -2.42
C LYS A 206 -26.43 -3.95 -1.82
N VAL A 207 -26.99 -3.77 -0.63
CA VAL A 207 -26.85 -2.57 0.19
C VAL A 207 -25.96 -2.90 1.38
N PHE A 208 -24.90 -2.11 1.56
CA PHE A 208 -23.92 -2.27 2.62
C PHE A 208 -24.29 -1.37 3.79
N ILE A 209 -24.57 -1.99 4.94
CA ILE A 209 -24.99 -1.31 6.17
C ILE A 209 -23.93 -1.52 7.21
N THR A 210 -23.49 -0.44 7.84
CA THR A 210 -22.47 -0.48 8.88
C THR A 210 -23.13 -0.41 10.25
N VAL A 211 -22.73 -1.30 11.14
CA VAL A 211 -23.25 -1.43 12.51
C VAL A 211 -22.08 -1.46 13.49
N ASN A 212 -22.11 -0.61 14.51
CA ASN A 212 -21.11 -0.65 15.57
C ASN A 212 -21.41 -1.82 16.51
N ASN A 213 -20.39 -2.54 16.92
CA ASN A 213 -20.48 -3.75 17.72
C ASN A 213 -19.50 -3.68 18.91
N PRO A 214 -19.64 -2.67 19.79
CA PRO A 214 -18.70 -2.45 20.91
C PRO A 214 -18.71 -3.58 21.94
N ASP A 215 -19.83 -4.29 22.07
CA ASP A 215 -19.96 -5.46 22.97
C ASP A 215 -19.50 -6.77 22.31
N GLU A 216 -19.03 -6.72 21.05
CA GLU A 216 -18.55 -7.88 20.28
C GLU A 216 -19.56 -9.05 20.14
N ILE A 217 -20.85 -8.76 20.30
CA ILE A 217 -21.92 -9.77 20.27
C ILE A 217 -22.32 -10.18 18.86
N ILE A 218 -22.20 -9.29 17.88
CA ILE A 218 -22.51 -9.59 16.48
C ILE A 218 -21.32 -10.35 15.88
N LYS A 219 -21.54 -11.61 15.50
CA LYS A 219 -20.50 -12.42 14.85
C LYS A 219 -20.68 -12.44 13.32
N PRO A 220 -19.59 -12.34 12.54
CA PRO A 220 -19.64 -12.58 11.10
C PRO A 220 -20.28 -13.94 10.78
N GLY A 221 -21.12 -13.99 9.75
CA GLY A 221 -21.88 -15.17 9.35
C GLY A 221 -23.28 -15.29 9.97
N MET A 222 -23.62 -14.48 10.98
CA MET A 222 -25.00 -14.37 11.47
C MET A 222 -25.93 -13.83 10.39
N HIS A 223 -27.19 -14.30 10.41
CA HIS A 223 -28.25 -13.72 9.60
C HIS A 223 -28.91 -12.57 10.35
N ALA A 224 -29.21 -11.50 9.61
CA ALA A 224 -29.88 -10.31 10.10
C ALA A 224 -31.11 -10.03 9.23
N GLU A 225 -32.23 -9.72 9.88
CA GLU A 225 -33.35 -9.04 9.26
C GLU A 225 -33.10 -7.54 9.33
N VAL A 226 -33.32 -6.85 8.20
CA VAL A 226 -32.99 -5.43 8.05
C VAL A 226 -34.24 -4.69 7.63
N GLU A 227 -34.66 -3.74 8.47
CA GLU A 227 -35.74 -2.81 8.20
C GLU A 227 -35.13 -1.45 7.82
N ILE A 228 -35.33 -1.01 6.57
CA ILE A 228 -34.82 0.27 6.08
C ILE A 228 -36.00 1.20 5.84
N ALA A 229 -35.97 2.38 6.44
CA ALA A 229 -37.00 3.39 6.21
C ALA A 229 -36.94 3.92 4.77
N ALA A 230 -37.84 3.45 3.90
CA ALA A 230 -37.87 3.82 2.48
C ALA A 230 -38.27 5.28 2.25
N GLU A 231 -39.24 5.80 3.00
CA GLU A 231 -39.68 7.20 2.96
C GLU A 231 -40.03 7.68 4.36
N ILE A 232 -39.52 8.85 4.74
CA ILE A 232 -39.83 9.48 6.03
C ILE A 232 -40.66 10.72 5.72
N TYR A 233 -41.96 10.62 5.95
CA TYR A 233 -42.90 11.71 5.75
C TYR A 233 -42.97 12.58 7.00
N LYS A 234 -42.25 13.70 6.99
CA LYS A 234 -42.37 14.72 8.04
C LYS A 234 -43.66 15.53 7.86
N ASP A 235 -44.24 15.97 8.97
CA ASP A 235 -45.37 16.90 9.01
C ASP A 235 -46.60 16.43 8.20
N ARG A 236 -47.04 15.20 8.47
CA ARG A 236 -48.28 14.62 7.90
C ARG A 236 -49.28 14.28 8.99
N LEU A 237 -50.55 14.53 8.70
CA LEU A 237 -51.65 14.02 9.49
C LEU A 237 -51.80 12.52 9.19
N LEU A 238 -51.67 11.70 10.23
CA LEU A 238 -51.93 10.27 10.15
C LEU A 238 -53.41 10.04 10.47
N VAL A 239 -54.08 9.32 9.57
CA VAL A 239 -55.45 8.85 9.78
C VAL A 239 -55.43 7.32 9.76
N PRO A 240 -56.19 6.65 10.64
CA PRO A 240 -56.37 5.20 10.56
C PRO A 240 -56.87 4.80 9.17
N GLN A 241 -56.34 3.71 8.62
CA GLN A 241 -56.74 3.24 7.29
C GLN A 241 -58.25 2.97 7.21
N ASP A 242 -58.83 2.50 8.30
CA ASP A 242 -60.27 2.19 8.40
C ASP A 242 -61.16 3.45 8.41
N ALA A 243 -60.59 4.62 8.69
CA ALA A 243 -61.31 5.90 8.61
C ALA A 243 -61.40 6.44 7.17
N VAL A 244 -60.65 5.85 6.23
CA VAL A 244 -60.62 6.27 4.83
C VAL A 244 -61.75 5.58 4.07
N LEU A 245 -62.77 6.34 3.69
CA LEU A 245 -63.87 5.84 2.88
C LEU A 245 -63.56 6.05 1.39
N THR A 246 -63.97 5.09 0.55
CA THR A 246 -63.86 5.23 -0.90
C THR A 246 -65.25 5.32 -1.50
N ARG A 247 -65.60 6.47 -2.11
CA ARG A 247 -66.85 6.66 -2.84
C ARG A 247 -66.56 7.23 -4.22
N ASP A 248 -67.17 6.66 -5.25
CA ASP A 248 -66.97 7.07 -6.66
C ASP A 248 -65.49 7.18 -7.05
N ASN A 249 -64.68 6.21 -6.60
CA ASN A 249 -63.23 6.15 -6.82
C ASN A 249 -62.43 7.32 -6.20
N ARG A 250 -63.00 8.04 -5.23
CA ARG A 250 -62.34 9.08 -4.43
C ARG A 250 -62.22 8.65 -2.97
N LYS A 251 -61.04 8.87 -2.39
CA LYS A 251 -60.78 8.65 -0.96
C LYS A 251 -61.22 9.89 -0.17
N LEU A 252 -62.05 9.69 0.85
CA LEU A 252 -62.58 10.76 1.70
C LEU A 252 -62.39 10.39 3.17
N ILE A 253 -62.24 11.40 4.00
CA ILE A 253 -62.23 11.29 5.47
C ILE A 253 -63.17 12.36 6.02
N PHE A 254 -63.84 12.06 7.12
CA PHE A 254 -64.70 13.00 7.83
C PHE A 254 -63.99 13.48 9.09
N ALA A 255 -64.01 14.78 9.33
CA ALA A 255 -63.56 15.37 10.58
C ALA A 255 -64.79 15.70 11.41
N ILE A 256 -64.81 15.29 12.67
CA ILE A 256 -65.94 15.56 13.56
C ILE A 256 -65.84 17.00 14.06
N GLU A 257 -66.87 17.79 13.82
CA GLU A 257 -67.02 19.13 14.38
C GLU A 257 -68.35 19.18 15.16
N GLU A 258 -68.29 19.55 16.44
CA GLU A 258 -69.46 19.63 17.35
C GLU A 258 -70.31 18.33 17.46
N GLY A 259 -69.68 17.16 17.30
CA GLY A 259 -70.35 15.86 17.43
C GLY A 259 -71.06 15.38 16.15
N ILE A 260 -70.84 16.06 15.03
CA ILE A 260 -71.34 15.68 13.71
C ILE A 260 -70.14 15.38 12.81
N ALA A 261 -70.18 14.22 12.14
CA ALA A 261 -69.16 13.76 11.18
C ALA A 261 -69.65 13.96 9.74
#